data_AF-A0A212CQX6-F1
#
_entry.id   AF-A0A212CQX6-F1
#
_cell.length_a   1.000
_cell.length_b   1.000
_cell.length_c   1.000
_cell.angle_alpha   90.00
_cell.angle_beta   90.00
_cell.angle_gamma   90.00
#
_symmetry.space_group_name_H-M   'P 1'
#
loop_
_entity.id
_entity.type
_entity.pdbx_description
1 polymer ?
#
loop_
_entity_poly.entity_id
_entity_poly.type
_entity_poly.pdbx_seq_one_letter_code
_entity_poly.pdbx_strand_id
1 'polypeptide(L)'
;MPRTSGRARKEGLSKCGRCKQAFYCNVECQREDWPMHKLECSPMVVFGENWNPSETVRLTARILAKQKIHPERTPSEKLLAVKEFESHLDKLDNEKRDLIQSDIAALHHFYSKHLEFPDNDSLVVLFAQVNCNGFTIEDEELSHLGSAIFPDVALMNHSCCPNVIVTYKGTLAEVRAVQEIHPGEEDKAKVEIRKLNDPPKPETIRDMLLEICELSQEKMSCVFEDSNVYMLHMMYQAMGVCLYMQDWEGALRYGQKIIQPYSKHYPLYSLNVASMWLKLGRLYMGLEKKAAGERALKKAIAIMEVAHGKDHPYISEIKQEIESH
;
A
#
# COMPACT_ATOMS: atom_id res chain seq x y z
N MET A 1 8.90 19.51 -15.76
CA MET A 1 9.28 18.10 -15.54
C MET A 1 8.09 17.38 -14.92
N PRO A 2 7.74 16.16 -15.39
CA PRO A 2 6.61 15.42 -14.84
C PRO A 2 6.82 15.16 -13.34
N ARG A 3 5.86 15.54 -12.51
CA ARG A 3 5.89 15.22 -11.07
C ARG A 3 5.62 13.71 -10.95
N THR A 4 6.64 12.94 -10.59
CA THR A 4 6.60 11.46 -10.50
C THR A 4 5.88 10.87 -9.31
N SER A 5 5.32 11.71 -8.45
CA SER A 5 4.47 11.26 -7.37
C SER A 5 3.38 12.31 -7.25
N GLY A 6 2.13 11.88 -7.39
CA GLY A 6 0.94 12.72 -7.25
C GLY A 6 0.76 13.48 -5.95
N ARG A 7 1.65 13.26 -4.98
CA ARG A 7 1.83 14.19 -3.89
C ARG A 7 2.73 15.35 -4.34
N ALA A 8 2.19 16.56 -4.25
CA ALA A 8 2.95 17.57 -3.52
C ALA A 8 3.13 16.99 -2.10
N ARG A 9 4.18 16.17 -1.88
CA ARG A 9 4.55 15.74 -0.52
C ARG A 9 4.54 17.02 0.28
N LYS A 10 3.67 17.11 1.30
CA LYS A 10 3.49 18.34 2.06
C LYS A 10 4.87 18.90 2.38
N GLU A 11 5.24 19.98 1.70
CA GLU A 11 6.59 20.49 1.81
C GLU A 11 6.75 21.13 3.19
N GLY A 12 7.96 21.12 3.72
CA GLY A 12 8.23 21.73 5.03
C GLY A 12 7.71 20.94 6.25
N LEU A 13 7.68 19.60 6.19
CA LEU A 13 7.45 18.79 7.39
C LEU A 13 8.55 19.03 8.44
N SER A 14 8.14 19.13 9.70
CA SER A 14 9.02 19.26 10.85
C SER A 14 9.71 17.93 11.17
N LYS A 15 11.03 17.94 11.28
CA LYS A 15 11.85 16.75 11.53
C LYS A 15 12.06 16.53 13.03
N CYS A 16 11.97 15.28 13.48
CA CYS A 16 12.32 14.92 14.86
C CYS A 16 13.78 15.27 15.16
N GLY A 17 14.01 16.11 16.19
CA GLY A 17 15.33 16.61 16.54
C GLY A 17 16.33 15.54 17.00
N ARG A 18 15.85 14.40 17.51
CA ARG A 18 16.69 13.29 18.00
C ARG A 18 17.12 12.35 16.87
N CYS A 19 16.18 11.60 16.29
CA CYS A 19 16.52 10.57 15.30
C CYS A 19 16.74 11.13 13.89
N LYS A 20 16.18 12.30 13.58
CA LYS A 20 16.19 12.91 12.23
C LYS A 20 15.55 12.06 11.13
N GLN A 21 14.82 11.00 11.49
CA GLN A 21 14.23 10.02 10.58
C GLN A 21 12.69 9.98 10.63
N ALA A 22 12.06 10.78 11.50
CA ALA A 22 10.61 10.95 11.55
C ALA A 22 10.24 12.40 11.24
N PHE A 23 9.13 12.59 10.51
CA PHE A 23 8.67 13.86 9.99
C PHE A 23 7.19 14.07 10.30
N TYR A 24 6.83 15.29 10.69
CA TYR A 24 5.51 15.63 11.21
C TYR A 24 4.99 16.93 10.60
N CYS A 25 3.68 17.09 10.53
CA CYS A 25 3.06 18.35 10.11
C CYS A 25 3.49 19.53 11.00
N ASN A 26 3.54 19.30 12.30
CA ASN A 26 3.76 20.30 13.36
C ASN A 26 4.10 19.58 14.68
N VAL A 27 4.28 20.37 15.75
CA VAL A 27 4.62 19.87 17.09
C VAL A 27 3.48 19.05 17.71
N GLU A 28 2.23 19.34 17.36
CA GLU A 28 1.06 18.60 17.83
C GLU A 28 1.09 17.16 17.33
N CYS A 29 1.26 16.94 16.01
CA CYS A 29 1.39 15.59 15.45
C CYS A 29 2.60 14.84 16.01
N GLN A 30 3.73 15.53 16.23
CA GLN A 30 4.91 14.92 16.85
C GLN A 30 4.63 14.44 18.28
N ARG A 31 3.90 15.24 19.07
CA ARG A 31 3.53 14.90 20.45
C ARG A 31 2.56 13.72 20.50
N GLU A 32 1.58 13.69 19.60
CA GLU A 32 0.58 12.62 19.52
C GLU A 32 1.17 11.27 19.09
N ASP A 33 2.15 11.27 18.18
CA ASP A 33 2.83 10.05 17.72
C ASP A 33 3.89 9.55 18.74
N TRP A 34 4.34 10.38 19.68
CA TRP A 34 5.41 10.03 20.63
C TRP A 34 5.23 8.68 21.36
N PRO A 35 4.04 8.29 21.84
CA PRO A 35 3.83 6.97 22.46
C PRO A 35 4.23 5.79 21.56
N MET A 36 4.15 5.95 20.24
CA MET A 36 4.58 4.96 19.25
C MET A 36 5.99 5.25 18.74
N HIS A 37 6.31 6.49 18.39
CA HIS A 37 7.63 6.86 17.88
C HIS A 37 8.77 6.57 18.87
N LYS A 38 8.53 6.70 20.18
CA LYS A 38 9.56 6.44 21.20
C LYS A 38 10.14 5.02 21.11
N LEU A 39 9.35 4.06 20.61
CA LEU A 39 9.78 2.68 20.38
C LEU A 39 10.95 2.59 19.40
N GLU A 40 11.04 3.53 18.46
CA GLU A 40 12.02 3.51 17.36
C GLU A 40 13.00 4.69 17.45
N CYS A 41 12.63 5.80 18.08
CA CYS A 41 13.41 7.04 18.08
C CYS A 41 14.83 6.88 18.62
N SER A 42 14.98 6.25 19.79
CA SER A 42 16.30 5.97 20.36
C SER A 42 17.00 4.79 19.67
N PRO A 43 16.33 3.65 19.40
CA PRO A 43 16.93 2.54 18.66
C PRO A 43 17.52 2.94 17.30
N MET A 44 16.81 3.75 16.49
CA MET A 44 17.33 4.21 15.20
C MET A 44 18.66 4.96 15.30
N VAL A 45 18.91 5.69 16.41
CA VAL A 45 20.18 6.39 16.64
C VAL A 45 21.26 5.42 17.12
N VAL A 46 20.90 4.47 17.98
CA VAL A 46 21.84 3.52 18.60
C VAL A 46 22.31 2.46 17.61
N PHE A 47 21.39 1.86 16.87
CA PHE A 47 21.70 0.82 15.88
C PHE A 47 22.20 1.41 14.56
N GLY A 48 21.83 2.66 14.24
CA GLY A 48 22.25 3.32 13.00
C GLY A 48 21.84 2.52 11.77
N GLU A 49 22.81 2.22 10.89
CA GLU A 49 22.61 1.40 9.69
C GLU A 49 22.17 -0.05 9.98
N ASN A 50 22.44 -0.55 11.20
CA ASN A 50 22.01 -1.87 11.64
C ASN A 50 20.54 -1.89 12.10
N TRP A 51 19.85 -0.75 12.12
CA TRP A 51 18.41 -0.72 12.39
C TRP A 51 17.65 -1.19 11.15
N ASN A 52 17.20 -2.44 11.15
CA ASN A 52 16.52 -3.05 10.01
C ASN A 52 15.34 -3.99 10.37
N PRO A 53 14.48 -3.67 11.36
CA PRO A 53 13.28 -4.47 11.60
C PRO A 53 12.34 -4.46 10.38
N SER A 54 11.74 -5.61 10.06
CA SER A 54 10.73 -5.72 9.01
C SER A 54 9.51 -4.83 9.33
N GLU A 55 8.75 -4.41 8.32
CA GLU A 55 7.56 -3.58 8.53
C GLU A 55 6.52 -4.29 9.43
N THR A 56 6.40 -5.62 9.29
CA THR A 56 5.59 -6.47 10.16
C THR A 56 6.04 -6.38 11.63
N VAL A 57 7.35 -6.49 11.90
CA VAL A 57 7.89 -6.35 13.26
C VAL A 57 7.59 -4.96 13.84
N ARG A 58 7.75 -3.91 13.03
CA ARG A 58 7.42 -2.53 13.45
C ARG A 58 5.95 -2.37 13.81
N LEU A 59 5.05 -2.94 13.01
CA LEU A 59 3.61 -2.91 13.26
C LEU A 59 3.27 -3.72 14.52
N THR A 60 3.79 -4.93 14.67
CA THR A 60 3.58 -5.78 15.85
C THR A 60 4.06 -5.11 17.13
N ALA A 61 5.21 -4.43 17.10
CA ALA A 61 5.70 -3.65 18.24
C ALA A 61 4.71 -2.55 18.67
N ARG A 62 4.09 -1.86 17.71
CA ARG A 62 3.06 -0.84 17.96
C ARG A 62 1.76 -1.46 18.48
N ILE A 63 1.38 -2.65 18.03
CA ILE A 63 0.20 -3.38 18.55
C ILE A 63 0.43 -3.72 20.03
N LEU A 64 1.57 -4.29 20.39
CA LEU A 64 1.92 -4.61 21.78
C LEU A 64 1.93 -3.36 22.67
N ALA A 65 2.53 -2.26 22.19
CA ALA A 65 2.51 -0.99 22.90
C ALA A 65 1.07 -0.45 23.07
N LYS A 66 0.23 -0.57 22.04
CA LYS A 66 -1.17 -0.13 22.09
C LYS A 66 -1.99 -0.96 23.08
N GLN A 67 -1.83 -2.28 23.08
CA GLN A 67 -2.48 -3.18 24.04
C GLN A 67 -2.10 -2.87 25.49
N LYS A 68 -0.84 -2.45 25.73
CA LYS A 68 -0.40 -2.01 27.06
C LYS A 68 -0.99 -0.66 27.47
N ILE A 69 -1.04 0.30 26.55
CA ILE A 69 -1.57 1.66 26.82
C ILE A 69 -3.09 1.65 26.94
N HIS A 70 -3.76 0.81 26.15
CA HIS A 70 -5.20 0.73 26.03
C HIS A 70 -5.64 -0.75 25.97
N PRO A 71 -5.74 -1.43 27.12
CA PRO A 71 -6.09 -2.85 27.17
C PRO A 71 -7.57 -3.13 26.88
N GLU A 72 -8.41 -2.10 27.06
CA GLU A 72 -9.84 -2.08 26.76
C GLU A 72 -10.09 -2.04 25.24
N ARG A 73 -11.31 -2.40 24.82
CA ARG A 73 -11.73 -2.33 23.42
C ARG A 73 -11.63 -0.91 22.88
N THR A 74 -11.02 -0.73 21.73
CA THR A 74 -10.83 0.59 21.11
C THR A 74 -12.00 0.96 20.18
N PRO A 75 -12.15 2.24 19.79
CA PRO A 75 -13.13 2.62 18.77
C PRO A 75 -12.95 1.96 17.40
N SER A 76 -11.80 1.33 17.14
CA SER A 76 -11.51 0.57 15.91
C SER A 76 -11.97 -0.89 15.97
N GLU A 77 -12.48 -1.33 17.12
CA GLU A 77 -12.87 -2.71 17.44
C GLU A 77 -14.34 -2.72 17.88
N LYS A 78 -15.27 -2.15 17.12
CA LYS A 78 -16.70 -2.17 17.50
C LYS A 78 -17.36 -3.51 17.23
N LEU A 79 -16.87 -4.23 16.23
CA LEU A 79 -17.39 -5.51 15.77
C LEU A 79 -16.40 -6.63 16.03
N LEU A 80 -15.11 -6.43 15.73
CA LEU A 80 -14.05 -7.43 15.88
C LEU A 80 -12.88 -6.88 16.70
N ALA A 81 -12.46 -7.56 17.76
CA ALA A 81 -11.26 -7.20 18.51
C ALA A 81 -10.00 -7.84 17.90
N VAL A 82 -8.84 -7.21 18.07
CA VAL A 82 -7.55 -7.75 17.58
C VAL A 82 -7.26 -9.13 18.19
N LYS A 83 -7.63 -9.35 19.45
CA LYS A 83 -7.46 -10.64 20.13
C LYS A 83 -8.31 -11.77 19.51
N GLU A 84 -9.35 -11.42 18.76
CA GLU A 84 -10.28 -12.35 18.10
C GLU A 84 -9.90 -12.63 16.64
N PHE A 85 -8.78 -12.07 16.15
CA PHE A 85 -8.32 -12.30 14.80
C PHE A 85 -8.02 -13.77 14.53
N GLU A 86 -8.41 -14.21 13.33
CA GLU A 86 -7.99 -15.48 12.78
C GLU A 86 -6.48 -15.46 12.50
N SER A 87 -5.82 -16.56 12.87
CA SER A 87 -4.36 -16.73 12.76
C SER A 87 -3.96 -17.83 11.78
N HIS A 88 -4.88 -18.75 11.45
CA HIS A 88 -4.62 -19.95 10.65
C HIS A 88 -3.37 -20.72 11.11
N LEU A 89 -3.15 -20.76 12.42
CA LEU A 89 -1.98 -21.39 13.04
C LEU A 89 -1.81 -22.85 12.64
N ASP A 90 -2.93 -23.55 12.46
CA ASP A 90 -3.04 -24.94 12.01
C ASP A 90 -2.57 -25.14 10.56
N LYS A 91 -2.57 -24.08 9.74
CA LYS A 91 -2.17 -24.10 8.32
C LYS A 91 -0.77 -23.52 8.08
N LEU A 92 -0.03 -23.18 9.13
CA LEU A 92 1.34 -22.68 8.99
C LEU A 92 2.30 -23.82 8.65
N ASP A 93 2.85 -23.76 7.45
CA ASP A 93 4.00 -24.56 7.02
C ASP A 93 5.29 -24.15 7.76
N ASN A 94 6.34 -24.96 7.62
CA ASN A 94 7.62 -24.74 8.31
C ASN A 94 8.29 -23.43 7.88
N GLU A 95 8.19 -23.05 6.61
CA GLU A 95 8.81 -21.83 6.09
C GLU A 95 8.21 -20.58 6.75
N LYS A 96 6.87 -20.52 6.85
CA LYS A 96 6.18 -19.43 7.56
C LYS A 96 6.52 -19.41 9.05
N ARG A 97 6.67 -20.57 9.68
CA ARG A 97 7.07 -20.64 11.09
C ARG A 97 8.48 -20.09 11.30
N ASP A 98 9.42 -20.44 10.43
CA ASP A 98 10.80 -19.94 10.50
C ASP A 98 10.86 -18.42 10.27
N LEU A 99 10.07 -17.91 9.33
CA LEU A 99 9.91 -16.46 9.11
C LEU A 99 9.36 -15.75 10.37
N ILE A 100 8.31 -16.30 10.98
CA ILE A 100 7.75 -15.75 12.22
C ILE A 100 8.78 -15.78 13.36
N GLN A 101 9.57 -16.85 13.50
CA GLN A 101 10.62 -16.91 14.52
C GLN A 101 11.73 -15.88 14.28
N SER A 102 12.10 -15.63 13.02
CA SER A 102 13.02 -14.54 12.65
C SER A 102 12.45 -13.17 13.04
N ASP A 103 11.16 -12.93 12.76
CA ASP A 103 10.47 -11.70 13.15
C ASP A 103 10.40 -11.54 14.68
N ILE A 104 10.15 -12.63 15.42
CA ILE A 104 10.17 -12.62 16.90
C ILE A 104 11.56 -12.27 17.43
N ALA A 105 12.61 -12.86 16.86
CA ALA A 105 13.99 -12.54 17.23
C ALA A 105 14.32 -11.05 16.97
N ALA A 106 13.90 -10.51 15.83
CA ALA A 106 14.05 -9.10 15.51
C ALA A 106 13.24 -8.19 16.46
N LEU A 107 12.02 -8.58 16.83
CA LEU A 107 11.18 -7.87 17.79
C LEU A 107 11.90 -7.75 19.15
N HIS A 108 12.43 -8.86 19.66
CA HIS A 108 13.23 -8.84 20.88
C HIS A 108 14.49 -7.98 20.70
N HIS A 109 15.23 -8.14 19.61
CA HIS A 109 16.48 -7.44 19.39
C HIS A 109 16.30 -5.90 19.38
N PHE A 110 15.30 -5.39 18.67
CA PHE A 110 15.13 -3.96 18.46
C PHE A 110 14.23 -3.26 19.49
N TYR A 111 13.27 -3.97 20.10
CA TYR A 111 12.19 -3.34 20.89
C TYR A 111 12.17 -3.68 22.39
N SER A 112 13.13 -4.47 22.89
CA SER A 112 13.18 -4.89 24.31
C SER A 112 13.23 -3.74 25.33
N LYS A 113 13.65 -2.55 24.94
CA LYS A 113 13.75 -1.40 25.84
C LYS A 113 12.38 -0.90 26.33
N HIS A 114 11.34 -1.07 25.52
CA HIS A 114 10.05 -0.42 25.74
C HIS A 114 8.86 -1.37 25.84
N LEU A 115 9.05 -2.64 25.47
CA LEU A 115 8.00 -3.65 25.46
C LEU A 115 8.25 -4.69 26.55
N GLU A 116 7.17 -5.08 27.21
CA GLU A 116 7.09 -6.35 27.92
C GLU A 116 6.51 -7.36 26.94
N PHE A 117 7.22 -8.45 26.71
CA PHE A 117 6.80 -9.46 25.75
C PHE A 117 5.98 -10.55 26.43
N PRO A 118 4.92 -11.06 25.78
CA PRO A 118 4.33 -12.32 26.18
C PRO A 118 5.27 -13.49 25.84
N ASP A 119 4.86 -14.71 26.16
CA ASP A 119 5.60 -15.92 25.79
C ASP A 119 5.71 -16.10 24.26
N ASN A 120 6.61 -16.99 23.83
CA ASN A 120 6.87 -17.22 22.40
C ASN A 120 5.63 -17.70 21.65
N ASP A 121 4.84 -18.60 22.24
CA ASP A 121 3.64 -19.15 21.59
C ASP A 121 2.62 -18.04 21.33
N SER A 122 2.41 -17.15 22.31
CA SER A 122 1.57 -15.95 22.16
C SER A 122 2.10 -15.00 21.06
N LEU A 123 3.41 -14.83 20.93
CA LEU A 123 4.00 -14.02 19.86
C LEU A 123 3.81 -14.67 18.48
N VAL A 124 3.94 -15.99 18.37
CA VAL A 124 3.69 -16.72 17.12
C VAL A 124 2.25 -16.50 16.64
N VAL A 125 1.28 -16.61 17.55
CA VAL A 125 -0.13 -16.33 17.25
C VAL A 125 -0.31 -14.89 16.80
N LEU A 126 0.28 -13.92 17.50
CA LEU A 126 0.13 -12.50 17.15
C LEU A 126 0.71 -12.18 15.76
N PHE A 127 1.90 -12.68 15.43
CA PHE A 127 2.48 -12.48 14.10
C PHE A 127 1.64 -13.13 13.00
N ALA A 128 1.10 -14.33 13.25
CA ALA A 128 0.19 -14.98 12.32
C ALA A 128 -1.11 -14.15 12.12
N GLN A 129 -1.70 -13.62 13.20
CA GLN A 129 -2.85 -12.71 13.12
C GLN A 129 -2.54 -11.43 12.33
N VAL A 130 -1.37 -10.82 12.53
CA VAL A 130 -0.96 -9.63 11.78
C VAL A 130 -0.81 -9.94 10.29
N ASN A 131 -0.22 -11.09 9.94
CA ASN A 131 -0.09 -11.49 8.53
C ASN A 131 -1.45 -11.78 7.87
N CYS A 132 -2.44 -12.31 8.60
CA CYS A 132 -3.76 -12.61 8.05
C CYS A 132 -4.69 -11.38 7.95
N ASN A 133 -4.47 -10.35 8.77
CA ASN A 133 -5.42 -9.25 8.97
C ASN A 133 -4.80 -7.86 8.79
N GLY A 134 -3.52 -7.80 8.46
CA GLY A 134 -2.79 -6.57 8.15
C GLY A 134 -3.25 -5.95 6.83
N PHE A 135 -3.32 -4.63 6.82
CA PHE A 135 -3.64 -3.85 5.62
C PHE A 135 -2.43 -3.03 5.20
N THR A 136 -2.17 -3.03 3.89
CA THR A 136 -1.30 -2.02 3.28
C THR A 136 -2.12 -0.74 3.04
N ILE A 137 -1.65 0.39 3.56
CA ILE A 137 -2.14 1.73 3.20
C ILE A 137 -1.41 2.18 1.94
N GLU A 138 -2.19 2.62 0.96
CA GLU A 138 -1.69 3.02 -0.36
C GLU A 138 -2.16 4.44 -0.70
N ASP A 139 -1.40 5.12 -1.56
CA ASP A 139 -1.83 6.40 -2.13
C ASP A 139 -2.76 6.24 -3.34
N GLU A 140 -3.13 7.34 -3.99
CA GLU A 140 -4.05 7.33 -5.14
C GLU A 140 -3.48 6.62 -6.37
N GLU A 141 -2.16 6.44 -6.43
CA GLU A 141 -1.47 5.64 -7.45
C GLU A 141 -1.18 4.21 -6.99
N LEU A 142 -1.72 3.78 -5.85
CA LEU A 142 -1.45 2.47 -5.24
C LEU A 142 0.03 2.27 -4.86
N SER A 143 0.72 3.36 -4.53
CA SER A 143 2.07 3.28 -3.98
C SER A 143 2.00 2.98 -2.48
N HIS A 144 2.84 2.06 -2.01
CA HIS A 144 2.93 1.68 -0.60
C HIS A 144 3.28 2.88 0.30
N LEU A 145 2.42 3.18 1.28
CA LEU A 145 2.66 4.21 2.30
C LEU A 145 3.04 3.62 3.66
N GLY A 146 2.53 2.43 3.99
CA GLY A 146 2.83 1.71 5.23
C GLY A 146 1.79 0.66 5.58
N SER A 147 1.97 -0.04 6.70
CA SER A 147 1.05 -1.09 7.17
C SER A 147 0.24 -0.67 8.40
N ALA A 148 -0.98 -1.17 8.51
CA ALA A 148 -1.91 -0.87 9.60
C ALA A 148 -2.83 -2.05 9.95
N ILE A 149 -3.51 -1.93 11.10
CA ILE A 149 -4.57 -2.85 11.54
C ILE A 149 -5.88 -2.08 11.62
N PHE A 150 -6.91 -2.59 10.94
CA PHE A 150 -8.28 -2.08 10.98
C PHE A 150 -9.24 -3.22 11.37
N PRO A 151 -9.46 -3.47 12.67
CA PRO A 151 -10.14 -4.68 13.12
C PRO A 151 -11.54 -4.89 12.54
N ASP A 152 -12.39 -3.86 12.58
CA ASP A 152 -13.74 -3.96 12.00
C ASP A 152 -13.73 -4.17 10.47
N VAL A 153 -12.71 -3.67 9.78
CA VAL A 153 -12.54 -3.86 8.32
C VAL A 153 -12.01 -5.27 8.02
N ALA A 154 -11.19 -5.83 8.91
CA ALA A 154 -10.63 -7.18 8.78
C ALA A 154 -11.70 -8.29 8.86
N LEU A 155 -12.89 -7.96 9.40
CA LEU A 155 -14.04 -8.86 9.48
C LEU A 155 -14.62 -9.19 8.09
N MET A 156 -14.43 -8.32 7.10
CA MET A 156 -14.96 -8.54 5.76
C MET A 156 -14.22 -9.70 5.07
N ASN A 157 -14.99 -10.54 4.37
CA ASN A 157 -14.45 -11.71 3.67
C ASN A 157 -13.92 -11.37 2.28
N HIS A 158 -13.04 -12.22 1.75
CA HIS A 158 -12.54 -12.11 0.37
C HIS A 158 -13.62 -12.46 -0.67
N SER A 159 -13.64 -11.72 -1.78
CA SER A 159 -14.37 -12.07 -2.99
C SER A 159 -13.65 -11.53 -4.22
N CYS A 160 -13.57 -12.33 -5.29
CA CYS A 160 -13.03 -11.88 -6.58
C CYS A 160 -13.96 -10.91 -7.32
N CYS A 161 -15.23 -10.79 -6.87
CA CYS A 161 -16.19 -9.79 -7.32
C CYS A 161 -16.72 -9.04 -6.08
N PRO A 162 -15.97 -8.07 -5.55
CA PRO A 162 -16.33 -7.39 -4.31
C PRO A 162 -17.46 -6.37 -4.54
N ASN A 163 -18.36 -6.24 -3.56
CA ASN A 163 -19.43 -5.24 -3.56
C ASN A 163 -19.01 -3.93 -2.87
N VAL A 164 -17.86 -3.91 -2.18
CA VAL A 164 -17.29 -2.71 -1.56
C VAL A 164 -15.78 -2.57 -1.87
N ILE A 165 -15.26 -1.35 -1.77
CA ILE A 165 -13.81 -1.05 -1.83
C ILE A 165 -13.40 -0.35 -0.54
N VAL A 166 -12.20 -0.67 -0.06
CA VAL A 166 -11.53 0.00 1.07
C VAL A 166 -10.57 1.07 0.52
N THR A 167 -10.68 2.30 1.01
CA THR A 167 -9.79 3.42 0.70
C THR A 167 -9.32 4.10 1.99
N TYR A 168 -8.34 5.00 1.90
CA TYR A 168 -7.75 5.63 3.08
C TYR A 168 -7.77 7.16 3.01
N LYS A 169 -8.28 7.79 4.07
CA LYS A 169 -8.17 9.23 4.32
C LYS A 169 -7.19 9.47 5.46
N GLY A 170 -5.91 9.60 5.12
CA GLY A 170 -4.83 9.59 6.11
C GLY A 170 -4.70 8.19 6.73
N THR A 171 -4.89 8.07 8.04
CA THR A 171 -4.88 6.78 8.76
C THR A 171 -6.29 6.22 9.01
N LEU A 172 -7.33 6.83 8.46
CA LEU A 172 -8.71 6.36 8.54
C LEU A 172 -9.04 5.51 7.31
N ALA A 173 -9.44 4.25 7.53
CA ALA A 173 -10.03 3.41 6.49
C ALA A 173 -11.51 3.79 6.27
N GLU A 174 -11.92 3.92 5.02
CA GLU A 174 -13.30 4.15 4.60
C GLU A 174 -13.72 3.02 3.66
N VAL A 175 -14.89 2.42 3.91
CA VAL A 175 -15.46 1.32 3.11
C VAL A 175 -16.67 1.87 2.34
N ARG A 176 -16.68 1.71 1.01
CA ARG A 176 -17.76 2.21 0.15
C ARG A 176 -18.26 1.15 -0.80
N ALA A 177 -19.58 1.11 -0.98
CA ALA A 177 -20.22 0.25 -1.96
C ALA A 177 -19.85 0.65 -3.40
N VAL A 178 -19.52 -0.35 -4.21
CA VAL A 178 -19.26 -0.24 -5.65
C VAL A 178 -20.27 -1.04 -6.48
N GLN A 179 -21.18 -1.73 -5.80
CA GLN A 179 -22.36 -2.39 -6.35
C GLN A 179 -23.55 -2.08 -5.43
N GLU A 180 -24.77 -2.33 -5.91
CA GLU A 180 -25.94 -2.29 -5.04
C GLU A 180 -25.85 -3.42 -3.99
N ILE A 181 -26.25 -3.14 -2.75
CA ILE A 181 -26.22 -4.10 -1.64
C ILE A 181 -27.63 -4.19 -1.06
N HIS A 182 -28.21 -5.38 -1.09
CA HIS A 182 -29.56 -5.63 -0.57
C HIS A 182 -29.55 -6.11 0.88
N PRO A 183 -30.58 -5.83 1.69
CA PRO A 183 -30.66 -6.32 3.06
C PRO A 183 -30.52 -7.85 3.15
N GLY A 184 -29.56 -8.31 3.96
CA GLY A 184 -29.26 -9.73 4.12
C GLY A 184 -28.16 -10.27 3.19
N GLU A 185 -27.64 -9.48 2.26
CA GLU A 185 -26.43 -9.82 1.52
C GLU A 185 -25.17 -9.60 2.38
N GLU A 186 -24.22 -10.53 2.30
CA GLU A 186 -22.95 -10.40 3.01
C GLU A 186 -22.04 -9.36 2.33
N ASP A 187 -21.42 -8.51 3.16
CA ASP A 187 -20.34 -7.62 2.74
C ASP A 187 -19.08 -8.44 2.41
N LYS A 188 -18.56 -8.27 1.20
CA LYS A 188 -17.39 -8.99 0.70
C LYS A 188 -16.32 -8.02 0.27
N ALA A 189 -15.34 -7.77 1.15
CA ALA A 189 -14.10 -7.13 0.78
C ALA A 189 -12.90 -7.59 1.61
N LYS A 190 -12.08 -8.42 0.99
CA LYS A 190 -10.62 -8.37 1.10
C LYS A 190 -10.09 -8.41 -0.31
N VAL A 191 -9.38 -7.37 -0.75
CA VAL A 191 -8.65 -7.43 -2.02
C VAL A 191 -7.31 -8.06 -1.69
N GLU A 192 -7.10 -9.30 -2.14
CA GLU A 192 -5.77 -9.89 -2.11
C GLU A 192 -4.97 -9.24 -3.24
N ILE A 193 -4.21 -8.20 -2.92
CA ILE A 193 -3.15 -7.75 -3.82
C ILE A 193 -2.13 -8.89 -3.78
N ARG A 194 -2.05 -9.67 -4.87
CA ARG A 194 -0.89 -10.56 -5.09
C ARG A 194 0.35 -9.67 -5.12
N LYS A 195 0.98 -9.49 -3.95
CA LYS A 195 2.33 -8.95 -3.84
C LYS A 195 3.24 -9.98 -4.52
N LEU A 196 3.70 -9.68 -5.73
CA LEU A 196 4.95 -10.29 -6.18
C LEU A 196 6.06 -9.61 -5.37
N ASN A 197 6.69 -10.41 -4.52
CA ASN A 197 7.95 -10.27 -3.77
C ASN A 197 8.59 -8.87 -3.66
N ASP A 198 9.03 -8.55 -2.44
CA ASP A 198 9.74 -7.33 -2.06
C ASP A 198 10.74 -6.82 -3.13
N PRO A 199 10.72 -5.52 -3.47
CA PRO A 199 11.67 -4.97 -4.42
C PRO A 199 13.10 -5.03 -3.83
N PRO A 200 14.08 -5.57 -4.58
CA PRO A 200 15.47 -5.56 -4.15
C PRO A 200 16.06 -4.14 -4.16
N LYS A 201 17.01 -3.87 -3.24
CA LYS A 201 17.75 -2.61 -3.16
C LYS A 201 18.64 -2.42 -4.42
N PRO A 202 18.65 -1.25 -5.10
CA PRO A 202 19.41 -1.10 -6.34
C PRO A 202 20.72 -0.33 -6.16
N GLU A 203 21.77 -0.67 -6.95
CA GLU A 203 22.58 0.28 -7.75
C GLU A 203 23.28 -0.31 -9.01
N THR A 204 23.06 -1.55 -9.47
CA THR A 204 23.59 -2.02 -10.80
C THR A 204 22.62 -2.91 -11.60
N ILE A 205 21.36 -2.97 -11.19
CA ILE A 205 20.36 -3.96 -11.66
C ILE A 205 19.33 -3.34 -12.63
N ARG A 206 19.41 -2.03 -12.91
CA ARG A 206 18.29 -1.25 -13.51
C ARG A 206 18.08 -1.51 -15.00
N ASP A 207 19.10 -1.32 -15.82
CA ASP A 207 19.02 -1.59 -17.25
C ASP A 207 18.78 -3.09 -17.50
N MET A 208 19.41 -3.94 -16.68
CA MET A 208 19.21 -5.38 -16.69
C MET A 208 17.75 -5.77 -16.38
N LEU A 209 17.06 -5.08 -15.45
CA LEU A 209 15.65 -5.37 -15.15
C LEU A 209 14.72 -5.03 -16.32
N LEU A 210 14.95 -3.88 -16.98
CA LEU A 210 14.18 -3.55 -18.18
C LEU A 210 14.46 -4.56 -19.29
N GLU A 211 15.73 -4.91 -19.53
CA GLU A 211 16.14 -5.93 -20.49
C GLU A 211 15.51 -7.30 -20.17
N ILE A 212 15.50 -7.73 -18.91
CA ILE A 212 14.81 -8.96 -18.47
C ILE A 212 13.31 -8.89 -18.77
N CYS A 213 12.66 -7.75 -18.50
CA CYS A 213 11.24 -7.57 -18.78
C CYS A 213 10.95 -7.63 -20.28
N GLU A 214 11.79 -7.01 -21.11
CA GLU A 214 11.67 -6.98 -22.57
C GLU A 214 11.93 -8.35 -23.19
N LEU A 215 12.99 -9.04 -22.76
CA LEU A 215 13.29 -10.42 -23.16
C LEU A 215 12.16 -11.39 -22.75
N SER A 216 11.58 -11.20 -21.56
CA SER A 216 10.45 -12.01 -21.10
C SER A 216 9.21 -11.76 -21.96
N GLN A 217 8.92 -10.50 -22.32
CA GLN A 217 7.84 -10.16 -23.23
C GLN A 217 8.05 -10.74 -24.63
N GLU A 218 9.26 -10.64 -25.19
CA GLU A 218 9.60 -11.21 -26.50
C GLU A 218 9.33 -12.73 -26.53
N LYS A 219 9.82 -13.45 -25.52
CA LYS A 219 9.59 -14.90 -25.39
C LYS A 219 8.13 -15.26 -25.16
N MET A 220 7.37 -14.44 -24.45
CA MET A 220 5.95 -14.72 -24.19
C MET A 220 5.05 -14.34 -25.37
N SER A 221 5.44 -13.36 -26.19
CA SER A 221 4.65 -12.88 -27.32
C SER A 221 4.39 -13.95 -28.40
N CYS A 222 5.21 -15.00 -28.45
CA CYS A 222 4.98 -16.14 -29.34
C CYS A 222 3.95 -17.15 -28.81
N VAL A 223 3.54 -17.01 -27.53
CA VAL A 223 2.62 -17.92 -26.84
C VAL A 223 1.32 -17.22 -26.42
N PHE A 224 1.40 -15.96 -25.99
CA PHE A 224 0.28 -15.21 -25.43
C PHE A 224 0.00 -13.93 -26.21
N GLU A 225 -1.29 -13.62 -26.40
CA GLU A 225 -1.72 -12.32 -26.90
C GLU A 225 -1.36 -11.19 -25.92
N ASP A 226 -1.16 -9.96 -26.43
CA ASP A 226 -0.84 -8.77 -25.64
C ASP A 226 -1.86 -8.47 -24.53
N SER A 227 -3.12 -8.90 -24.71
CA SER A 227 -4.19 -8.72 -23.72
C SER A 227 -4.15 -9.71 -22.57
N ASN A 228 -3.26 -10.72 -22.61
CA ASN A 228 -3.12 -11.74 -21.58
C ASN A 228 -2.56 -11.15 -20.27
N VAL A 229 -3.07 -11.62 -19.12
CA VAL A 229 -2.69 -11.10 -17.79
C VAL A 229 -1.19 -11.21 -17.47
N TYR A 230 -0.48 -12.22 -17.98
CA TYR A 230 0.97 -12.36 -17.78
C TYR A 230 1.76 -11.34 -18.61
N MET A 231 1.33 -11.09 -19.85
CA MET A 231 1.90 -10.03 -20.70
C MET A 231 1.69 -8.65 -20.05
N LEU A 232 0.46 -8.40 -19.60
CA LEU A 232 0.10 -7.16 -18.91
C LEU A 232 0.89 -6.95 -17.62
N HIS A 233 1.15 -8.02 -16.87
CA HIS A 233 1.98 -7.94 -15.67
C HIS A 233 3.42 -7.53 -16.02
N MET A 234 4.04 -8.13 -17.03
CA MET A 234 5.40 -7.74 -17.46
C MET A 234 5.44 -6.31 -18.02
N MET A 235 4.44 -5.90 -18.80
CA MET A 235 4.34 -4.52 -19.28
C MET A 235 4.22 -3.53 -18.12
N TYR A 236 3.46 -3.88 -17.06
CA TYR A 236 3.35 -3.06 -15.87
C TYR A 236 4.68 -2.94 -15.12
N GLN A 237 5.42 -4.05 -14.97
CA GLN A 237 6.77 -4.01 -14.37
C GLN A 237 7.73 -3.15 -15.20
N ALA A 238 7.75 -3.31 -16.52
CA ALA A 238 8.57 -2.50 -17.43
C ALA A 238 8.21 -1.00 -17.33
N MET A 239 6.92 -0.66 -17.27
CA MET A 239 6.45 0.70 -17.03
C MET A 239 7.00 1.26 -15.71
N GLY A 240 6.99 0.48 -14.64
CA GLY A 240 7.57 0.85 -13.35
C GLY A 240 9.07 1.15 -13.43
N VAL A 241 9.83 0.35 -14.17
CA VAL A 241 11.25 0.58 -14.41
C VAL A 241 11.47 1.86 -15.22
N CYS A 242 10.71 2.09 -16.29
CA CYS A 242 10.77 3.35 -17.06
C CYS A 242 10.48 4.59 -16.18
N LEU A 243 9.45 4.53 -15.32
CA LEU A 243 9.13 5.60 -14.38
C LEU A 243 10.29 5.90 -13.42
N TYR A 244 10.93 4.85 -12.90
CA TYR A 244 12.10 4.99 -12.02
C TYR A 244 13.29 5.63 -12.75
N MET A 245 13.55 5.20 -13.99
CA MET A 245 14.64 5.72 -14.83
C MET A 245 14.36 7.09 -15.44
N GLN A 246 13.17 7.66 -15.21
CA GLN A 246 12.72 8.91 -15.81
C GLN A 246 12.57 8.86 -17.34
N ASP A 247 12.39 7.66 -17.91
CA ASP A 247 11.99 7.47 -19.31
C ASP A 247 10.47 7.62 -19.42
N TRP A 248 10.00 8.86 -19.47
CA TRP A 248 8.58 9.21 -19.48
C TRP A 248 7.88 8.69 -20.73
N GLU A 249 8.54 8.77 -21.88
CA GLU A 249 8.04 8.28 -23.15
C GLU A 249 7.90 6.75 -23.14
N GLY A 250 8.88 6.02 -22.61
CA GLY A 250 8.80 4.57 -22.42
C GLY A 250 7.67 4.16 -21.49
N ALA A 251 7.56 4.82 -20.34
CA ALA A 251 6.46 4.59 -19.40
C ALA A 251 5.09 4.86 -20.06
N LEU A 252 4.97 5.92 -20.85
CA LEU A 252 3.75 6.26 -21.57
C LEU A 252 3.40 5.19 -22.62
N ARG A 253 4.39 4.69 -23.37
CA ARG A 253 4.18 3.62 -24.37
C ARG A 253 3.63 2.35 -23.74
N TYR A 254 4.20 1.90 -22.61
CA TYR A 254 3.69 0.74 -21.89
C TYR A 254 2.30 1.00 -21.32
N GLY A 255 2.08 2.14 -20.64
CA GLY A 255 0.78 2.48 -20.06
C GLY A 255 -0.36 2.50 -21.09
N GLN A 256 -0.11 2.99 -22.30
CA GLN A 256 -1.08 3.01 -23.40
C GLN A 256 -1.50 1.61 -23.84
N LYS A 257 -0.59 0.64 -23.85
CA LYS A 257 -0.90 -0.77 -24.16
C LYS A 257 -1.68 -1.43 -23.04
N ILE A 258 -1.39 -1.08 -21.79
CA ILE A 258 -1.95 -1.72 -20.59
C ILE A 258 -3.42 -1.33 -20.36
N ILE A 259 -3.76 -0.05 -20.52
CA ILE A 259 -5.01 0.50 -19.97
C ILE A 259 -6.30 -0.09 -20.57
N GLN A 260 -6.30 -0.41 -21.87
CA GLN A 260 -7.50 -0.98 -22.51
C GLN A 260 -7.79 -2.41 -22.02
N PRO A 261 -6.82 -3.35 -22.05
CA PRO A 261 -7.01 -4.67 -21.45
C PRO A 261 -7.33 -4.62 -19.95
N TYR A 262 -6.65 -3.76 -19.18
CA TYR A 262 -6.95 -3.57 -17.75
C TYR A 262 -8.43 -3.20 -17.52
N SER A 263 -8.96 -2.25 -18.30
CA SER A 263 -10.35 -1.81 -18.17
C SER A 263 -11.38 -2.89 -18.52
N LYS A 264 -10.97 -3.98 -19.19
CA LYS A 264 -11.83 -5.14 -19.49
C LYS A 264 -11.72 -6.25 -18.45
N HIS A 265 -10.52 -6.46 -17.91
CA HIS A 265 -10.26 -7.54 -16.94
C HIS A 265 -10.67 -7.20 -15.52
N TYR A 266 -10.65 -5.93 -15.15
CA TYR A 266 -11.06 -5.48 -13.82
C TYR A 266 -12.56 -5.17 -13.74
N PRO A 267 -13.16 -5.23 -12.54
CA PRO A 267 -14.51 -4.74 -12.31
C PRO A 267 -14.67 -3.27 -12.70
N LEU A 268 -15.93 -2.86 -12.93
CA LEU A 268 -16.29 -1.51 -13.38
C LEU A 268 -15.64 -0.40 -12.53
N TYR A 269 -15.65 -0.58 -11.21
CA TYR A 269 -14.94 0.27 -10.27
C TYR A 269 -13.74 -0.50 -9.74
N SER A 270 -12.53 -0.07 -10.13
CA SER A 270 -11.28 -0.72 -9.73
C SER A 270 -10.22 0.34 -9.46
N LEU A 271 -9.60 0.26 -8.28
CA LEU A 271 -8.50 1.15 -7.93
C LEU A 271 -7.28 0.95 -8.84
N ASN A 272 -7.06 -0.27 -9.34
CA ASN A 272 -5.99 -0.55 -10.32
C ASN A 272 -6.21 0.20 -11.63
N VAL A 273 -7.46 0.27 -12.10
CA VAL A 273 -7.82 1.02 -13.32
C VAL A 273 -7.73 2.52 -13.08
N ALA A 274 -8.20 3.01 -11.93
CA ALA A 274 -8.09 4.43 -11.56
C ALA A 274 -6.62 4.88 -11.47
N SER A 275 -5.77 4.11 -10.77
CA SER A 275 -4.34 4.36 -10.64
C SER A 275 -3.61 4.38 -11.99
N MET A 276 -3.95 3.45 -12.90
CA MET A 276 -3.37 3.46 -14.24
C MET A 276 -3.79 4.70 -15.04
N TRP A 277 -5.06 5.12 -14.95
CA TRP A 277 -5.52 6.37 -15.56
C TRP A 277 -4.82 7.60 -14.97
N LEU A 278 -4.57 7.62 -13.65
CA LEU A 278 -3.81 8.69 -12.99
C LEU A 278 -2.39 8.78 -13.52
N LYS A 279 -1.64 7.66 -13.52
CA LYS A 279 -0.28 7.59 -14.04
C LYS A 279 -0.21 8.05 -15.49
N LEU A 280 -1.13 7.57 -16.34
CA LEU A 280 -1.22 8.03 -17.73
C LEU A 280 -1.54 9.52 -17.84
N GLY A 281 -2.50 10.01 -17.05
CA GLY A 281 -2.86 11.42 -17.02
C GLY A 281 -1.66 12.30 -16.69
N ARG A 282 -0.94 11.99 -15.62
CA ARG A 282 0.24 12.74 -15.17
C ARG A 282 1.41 12.64 -16.17
N LEU A 283 1.63 11.47 -16.80
CA LEU A 283 2.60 11.32 -17.89
C LEU A 283 2.24 12.20 -19.10
N TYR A 284 0.98 12.21 -19.52
CA TYR A 284 0.53 13.08 -20.60
C TYR A 284 0.70 14.56 -20.27
N MET A 285 0.34 14.98 -19.05
CA MET A 285 0.50 16.37 -18.61
C MET A 285 1.97 16.78 -18.62
N GLY A 286 2.86 15.94 -18.07
CA GLY A 286 4.29 16.20 -18.04
C GLY A 286 4.99 16.18 -19.40
N LEU A 287 4.40 15.51 -20.40
CA LEU A 287 4.83 15.49 -21.80
C LEU A 287 4.10 16.52 -22.68
N GLU A 288 3.45 17.52 -22.06
CA GLU A 288 2.73 18.61 -22.72
C GLU A 288 1.56 18.16 -23.63
N LYS A 289 1.05 16.94 -23.44
CA LYS A 289 -0.12 16.38 -24.13
C LYS A 289 -1.41 16.65 -23.34
N LYS A 290 -1.65 17.92 -23.00
CA LYS A 290 -2.68 18.38 -22.04
C LYS A 290 -4.06 17.79 -22.27
N ALA A 291 -4.58 17.86 -23.50
CA ALA A 291 -5.92 17.34 -23.81
C ALA A 291 -6.05 15.82 -23.57
N ALA A 292 -4.99 15.04 -23.78
CA ALA A 292 -4.98 13.62 -23.45
C ALA A 292 -4.85 13.38 -21.94
N GLY A 293 -4.04 14.19 -21.26
CA GLY A 293 -3.87 14.19 -19.81
C GLY A 293 -5.19 14.45 -19.09
N GLU A 294 -5.86 15.55 -19.43
CA GLU A 294 -7.17 15.91 -18.86
C GLU A 294 -8.21 14.78 -19.04
N ARG A 295 -8.29 14.19 -20.25
CA ARG A 295 -9.20 13.06 -20.50
C ARG A 295 -8.88 11.85 -19.63
N ALA A 296 -7.60 11.54 -19.42
CA ALA A 296 -7.18 10.43 -18.57
C ALA A 296 -7.47 10.71 -17.08
N LEU A 297 -7.14 11.91 -16.58
CA LEU A 297 -7.41 12.31 -15.20
C LEU A 297 -8.92 12.32 -14.90
N LYS A 298 -9.76 12.79 -15.83
CA LYS A 298 -11.23 12.72 -15.68
C LYS A 298 -11.75 11.28 -15.59
N LYS A 299 -11.14 10.33 -16.31
CA LYS A 299 -11.49 8.91 -16.18
C LYS A 299 -11.12 8.35 -14.82
N ALA A 300 -9.97 8.72 -14.26
CA ALA A 300 -9.61 8.34 -12.90
C ALA A 300 -10.59 8.92 -11.88
N ILE A 301 -10.90 10.23 -11.97
CA ILE A 301 -11.87 10.90 -11.10
C ILE A 301 -13.21 10.17 -11.09
N ALA A 302 -13.73 9.75 -12.25
CA ALA A 302 -15.01 9.06 -12.34
C ALA A 302 -15.07 7.76 -11.51
N ILE A 303 -13.97 7.00 -11.45
CA ILE A 303 -13.86 5.79 -10.62
C ILE A 303 -13.65 6.18 -9.14
N MET A 304 -12.77 7.15 -8.89
CA MET A 304 -12.42 7.58 -7.54
C MET A 304 -13.58 8.27 -6.81
N GLU A 305 -14.47 8.99 -7.48
CA GLU A 305 -15.66 9.59 -6.87
C GLU A 305 -16.59 8.54 -6.26
N VAL A 306 -16.59 7.31 -6.79
CA VAL A 306 -17.32 6.18 -6.22
C VAL A 306 -16.52 5.52 -5.11
N ALA A 307 -15.26 5.14 -5.37
CA ALA A 307 -14.45 4.37 -4.41
C ALA A 307 -14.01 5.19 -3.18
N HIS A 308 -13.59 6.45 -3.38
CA HIS A 308 -13.08 7.35 -2.33
C HIS A 308 -14.15 8.35 -1.85
N GLY A 309 -15.25 8.54 -2.59
CA GLY A 309 -16.24 9.58 -2.32
C GLY A 309 -15.87 10.94 -2.94
N LYS A 310 -16.87 11.70 -3.39
CA LYS A 310 -16.71 12.95 -4.15
C LYS A 310 -15.95 14.06 -3.42
N ASP A 311 -15.97 14.05 -2.10
CA ASP A 311 -15.35 15.02 -1.19
C ASP A 311 -13.92 14.62 -0.78
N HIS A 312 -13.38 13.52 -1.32
CA HIS A 312 -12.05 13.05 -0.95
C HIS A 312 -10.94 14.05 -1.36
N PRO A 313 -9.93 14.30 -0.50
CA PRO A 313 -8.82 15.22 -0.81
C PRO A 313 -8.15 14.96 -2.16
N TYR A 314 -7.85 13.70 -2.49
CA TYR A 314 -7.28 13.33 -3.79
C TYR A 314 -8.10 13.82 -4.99
N ILE A 315 -9.43 13.81 -4.91
CA ILE A 315 -10.27 14.28 -6.01
C ILE A 315 -10.13 15.79 -6.20
N SER A 316 -10.03 16.52 -5.10
CA SER A 316 -9.79 17.97 -5.13
C SER A 316 -8.40 18.28 -5.71
N GLU A 317 -7.38 17.53 -5.31
CA GLU A 317 -6.01 17.66 -5.82
C GLU A 317 -5.94 17.41 -7.33
N ILE A 318 -6.56 16.33 -7.84
CA ILE A 318 -6.56 16.02 -9.28
C ILE A 318 -7.34 17.08 -10.07
N LYS A 319 -8.46 17.60 -9.53
CA LYS A 319 -9.20 18.71 -10.16
C LYS A 319 -8.32 19.96 -10.26
N GLN A 320 -7.57 20.27 -9.20
CA GLN A 320 -6.62 21.38 -9.19
C GLN A 320 -5.45 21.16 -10.17
N GLU A 321 -4.95 19.92 -10.32
CA GLU A 321 -3.95 19.56 -11.34
C GLU A 321 -4.46 19.87 -12.74
N ILE A 322 -5.71 19.51 -13.05
CA ILE A 322 -6.35 19.81 -14.35
C ILE A 322 -6.46 21.31 -14.59
N GLU A 323 -6.83 22.10 -13.56
CA GLU A 323 -6.97 23.55 -13.69
C GLU A 323 -5.63 24.29 -13.82
N SER A 324 -4.57 23.73 -13.23
CA SER A 324 -3.25 24.35 -13.18
C SER A 324 -2.42 24.24 -14.47
N HIS A 325 -2.86 23.40 -15.41
CA HIS A 325 -2.12 23.05 -16.63
C HIS A 325 -2.88 23.43 -17.89
#